data_AF-A0A660MX59-F1
#
_entry.id   AF-A0A660MX59-F1
#
_cell.length_a   1.000
_cell.length_b   1.000
_cell.length_c   1.000
_cell.angle_alpha   90.00
_cell.angle_beta   90.00
_cell.angle_gamma   90.00
#
_symmetry.space_group_name_H-M   'P 1'
#
loop_
_entity.id
_entity.type
_entity.pdbx_description
1 polymer ?
#
loop_
_entity_poly.entity_id
_entity_poly.type
_entity_poly.pdbx_seq_one_letter_code
_entity_poly.pdbx_strand_id
1 'polypeptide(L)' 'KKATHNSFAYRIKQENGSLLEGKNDDGEIGAGMCILREIQRADFVNIVVVVTRFFGGILLQSDRFKHVINAVKIILDEK' A
#
# COMPACT_ATOMS: atom_id res chain seq x y z
N LYS A 1 20.13 6.15 0.37
CA LYS A 1 19.79 5.10 1.37
C LYS A 1 19.03 3.99 0.66
N LYS A 2 19.32 2.72 0.93
CA LYS A 2 18.56 1.58 0.34
C LYS A 2 17.33 1.31 1.21
N ALA A 3 16.14 1.33 0.61
CA ALA A 3 14.91 0.96 1.30
C ALA A 3 14.94 -0.52 1.69
N THR A 4 14.30 -0.87 2.79
CA THR A 4 14.15 -2.27 3.20
C THR A 4 13.02 -2.92 2.41
N HIS A 5 11.92 -2.20 2.22
CA HIS A 5 10.74 -2.65 1.47
C HIS A 5 10.10 -1.49 0.70
N ASN A 6 9.60 -1.76 -0.49
CA ASN A 6 8.75 -0.91 -1.33
C ASN A 6 7.48 -1.67 -1.72
N SER A 7 6.63 -1.91 -0.74
CA SER A 7 5.35 -2.57 -0.98
C SER A 7 4.41 -1.64 -1.72
N PHE A 8 3.56 -2.17 -2.60
CA PHE A 8 2.62 -1.36 -3.36
C PHE A 8 1.29 -2.06 -3.60
N ALA A 9 0.28 -1.27 -3.94
CA ALA A 9 -0.96 -1.74 -4.55
C ALA A 9 -1.50 -0.73 -5.56
N TYR A 10 -2.31 -1.20 -6.51
CA TYR A 10 -2.93 -0.38 -7.53
C TYR A 10 -4.36 -0.82 -7.83
N ARG A 11 -5.19 0.13 -8.29
CA ARG A 11 -6.53 -0.10 -8.85
C ARG A 11 -6.64 0.74 -10.13
N ILE A 12 -6.82 0.11 -11.28
CA ILE A 12 -6.85 0.77 -12.59
C ILE A 12 -8.11 0.34 -13.34
N LYS A 13 -8.92 1.31 -13.77
CA LYS A 13 -10.09 1.06 -14.61
C LYS A 13 -9.65 0.76 -16.03
N GLN A 14 -10.06 -0.39 -16.54
CA GLN A 14 -9.80 -0.84 -17.90
C GLN A 14 -10.84 -0.23 -18.87
N GLU A 15 -10.53 -0.27 -20.17
CA GLU A 15 -11.42 0.25 -21.22
C GLU A 15 -12.78 -0.46 -21.26
N ASN A 16 -12.81 -1.77 -20.95
CA ASN A 16 -14.03 -2.57 -20.86
C ASN A 16 -14.85 -2.31 -19.57
N GLY A 17 -14.44 -1.34 -18.75
CA GLY A 17 -15.09 -0.97 -17.50
C GLY A 17 -14.72 -1.85 -16.30
N SER A 18 -13.91 -2.91 -16.47
CA SER A 18 -13.44 -3.72 -15.34
C SER A 18 -12.37 -2.98 -14.52
N LEU A 19 -12.18 -3.41 -13.27
CA LEU A 19 -11.09 -2.92 -12.42
C LEU A 19 -9.98 -3.96 -12.40
N LEU A 20 -8.79 -3.54 -12.83
CA LEU A 20 -7.56 -4.31 -12.63
C LEU A 20 -6.95 -3.89 -11.29
N GLU A 21 -6.80 -4.86 -10.39
CA GLU A 21 -6.22 -4.65 -9.07
C GLU A 21 -5.01 -5.55 -8.86
N GLY A 22 -3.98 -5.03 -8.21
CA GLY A 22 -2.79 -5.80 -7.91
C GLY A 22 -2.02 -5.25 -6.73
N LYS A 23 -1.16 -6.08 -6.15
CA LYS A 23 -0.33 -5.75 -5.00
C LYS A 23 1.01 -6.47 -5.02
N ASN A 24 2.00 -5.89 -4.34
CA ASN A 24 3.27 -6.53 -4.05
C ASN A 24 3.72 -6.17 -2.62
N ASP A 25 4.21 -7.17 -1.91
CA ASP A 25 4.63 -7.03 -0.51
C ASP A 25 6.12 -6.62 -0.39
N ASP A 26 6.94 -6.81 -1.43
CA ASP A 26 8.40 -6.58 -1.46
C ASP A 26 9.14 -7.18 -0.26
N GLY A 27 8.80 -8.44 0.09
CA GLY A 27 9.36 -9.15 1.24
C GLY A 27 8.71 -8.80 2.59
N GLU A 28 7.90 -7.75 2.68
CA GLU A 28 7.10 -7.43 3.86
C GLU A 28 5.71 -8.07 3.76
N ILE A 29 5.67 -9.40 3.95
CA ILE A 29 4.46 -10.23 3.80
C ILE A 29 3.25 -9.55 4.44
N GLY A 30 2.18 -9.36 3.65
CA GLY A 30 0.91 -8.75 4.05
C GLY A 30 0.79 -7.25 3.79
N ALA A 31 1.90 -6.52 3.60
CA ALA A 31 1.86 -5.06 3.46
C ALA A 31 1.08 -4.60 2.22
N GLY A 32 1.27 -5.25 1.06
CA GLY A 32 0.54 -4.91 -0.16
C GLY A 32 -0.97 -5.12 0.00
N MET A 33 -1.40 -6.09 0.81
CA MET A 33 -2.83 -6.33 1.06
C MET A 33 -3.42 -5.24 1.96
N CYS A 34 -2.66 -4.76 2.94
CA CYS A 34 -3.06 -3.60 3.73
C CYS A 34 -3.27 -2.37 2.83
N ILE A 35 -2.33 -2.09 1.93
CA ILE A 35 -2.43 -0.96 0.99
C ILE A 35 -3.68 -1.11 0.10
N LEU A 36 -3.84 -2.26 -0.57
CA LEU A 36 -4.96 -2.48 -1.49
C LEU A 36 -6.32 -2.30 -0.80
N ARG A 37 -6.48 -2.83 0.43
CA ARG A 37 -7.71 -2.70 1.20
C ARG A 37 -8.07 -1.26 1.51
N GLU A 38 -7.08 -0.40 1.82
CA GLU A 38 -7.36 1.01 2.09
C GLU A 38 -7.78 1.74 0.80
N ILE A 39 -7.14 1.46 -0.34
CA ILE A 39 -7.56 2.02 -1.64
C ILE A 39 -9.00 1.59 -1.98
N GLN A 40 -9.33 0.30 -1.76
CA GLN A 40 -10.68 -0.23 -1.97
C GLN A 40 -11.72 0.41 -1.05
N ARG A 41 -11.39 0.58 0.25
CA ARG A 41 -12.28 1.22 1.24
C ARG A 41 -12.59 2.67 0.92
N ALA A 42 -11.60 3.41 0.43
CA ALA A 42 -11.76 4.79 0.03
C ALA A 42 -12.32 4.95 -1.39
N ASP A 43 -12.61 3.83 -2.07
CA ASP A 43 -13.09 3.74 -3.45
C ASP A 43 -12.29 4.54 -4.50
N PHE A 44 -10.98 4.68 -4.31
CA PHE A 44 -10.12 5.31 -5.31
C PHE A 44 -9.84 4.37 -6.46
N VAL A 45 -9.87 4.91 -7.68
CA VAL A 45 -9.54 4.21 -8.94
C VAL A 45 -8.57 5.03 -9.76
N ASN A 46 -7.85 4.36 -10.66
CA ASN A 46 -6.76 4.95 -11.46
C ASN A 46 -5.62 5.50 -10.58
N ILE A 47 -5.26 4.72 -9.57
CA ILE A 47 -4.21 5.07 -8.60
C ILE A 47 -3.27 3.88 -8.37
N VAL A 48 -2.01 4.20 -8.12
CA VAL A 48 -1.02 3.31 -7.51
C VAL A 48 -0.50 3.98 -6.24
N VAL A 49 -0.42 3.21 -5.16
CA VAL A 49 0.16 3.65 -3.88
C VAL A 49 1.35 2.78 -3.58
N VAL A 50 2.50 3.41 -3.33
CA VAL A 50 3.75 2.76 -2.94
C VAL A 50 4.10 3.22 -1.54
N VAL A 51 4.36 2.27 -0.63
CA VAL A 51 4.83 2.55 0.73
C VAL A 51 6.28 2.08 0.84
N THR A 52 7.18 3.04 0.93
CA THR A 52 8.60 2.78 1.18
C THR A 52 8.87 2.73 2.68
N ARG A 53 9.43 1.60 3.15
CA ARG A 53 9.80 1.41 4.56
C ARG A 53 11.30 1.16 4.72
N PHE A 54 11.87 1.80 5.73
CA PHE A 54 13.27 1.62 6.15
C PHE A 54 13.32 0.93 7.50
N PHE A 55 14.15 -0.10 7.65
CA PHE A 55 14.40 -0.74 8.93
C PHE A 55 15.12 0.24 9.88
N GLY A 56 14.51 0.48 11.04
CA GLY A 56 14.99 1.43 12.04
C GLY A 56 15.79 0.81 13.19
N GLY A 57 16.16 -0.48 13.10
CA GLY A 57 16.90 -1.18 14.16
C GLY A 57 16.04 -2.01 15.12
N ILE A 58 14.70 -1.91 15.05
CA ILE A 58 13.77 -2.67 15.90
C ILE A 58 12.74 -3.41 15.03
N LEU A 59 12.49 -4.68 15.36
CA LEU A 59 11.45 -5.47 14.72
C LEU A 59 10.08 -5.14 15.32
N LEU A 60 9.27 -4.38 14.58
CA LEU A 60 7.91 -3.98 15.00
C LEU A 60 6.87 -5.11 14.90
N GLN A 61 7.23 -6.29 14.39
CA GLN A 61 6.29 -7.41 14.19
C GLN A 61 5.00 -6.96 13.51
N SER A 62 3.82 -7.30 14.04
CA SER A 62 2.51 -6.93 13.49
C SER A 62 2.21 -5.43 13.57
N ASP A 63 2.83 -4.69 14.49
CA ASP A 63 2.60 -3.24 14.62
C ASP A 63 3.07 -2.44 13.41
N ARG A 64 3.99 -3.00 12.61
CA ARG A 64 4.41 -2.38 11.34
C ARG A 64 3.23 -2.05 10.42
N PHE A 65 2.17 -2.86 10.44
CA PHE A 65 1.02 -2.66 9.55
C PHE A 65 0.23 -1.40 9.91
N LYS A 66 0.24 -0.98 11.18
CA LYS A 66 -0.37 0.30 11.59
C LYS A 66 0.29 1.46 10.86
N HIS A 67 1.62 1.43 10.71
CA HIS A 67 2.36 2.47 9.99
C HIS A 67 2.08 2.44 8.48
N VAL A 68 2.02 1.24 7.87
CA VAL A 68 1.67 1.10 6.45
C VAL A 68 0.27 1.67 6.19
N ILE A 69 -0.73 1.27 6.99
CA ILE A 69 -2.12 1.74 6.85
C ILE A 69 -2.20 3.25 7.04
N ASN A 70 -1.58 3.79 8.09
CA ASN A 70 -1.61 5.23 8.35
C ASN A 70 -0.97 6.04 7.23
N ALA A 71 0.15 5.58 6.66
CA ALA A 71 0.80 6.25 5.53
C ALA A 71 -0.11 6.32 4.29
N VAL A 72 -0.87 5.25 4.01
CA VAL A 72 -1.83 5.23 2.91
C VAL A 72 -2.98 6.20 3.18
N LYS A 73 -3.56 6.16 4.38
CA LYS A 73 -4.68 7.02 4.77
C LYS A 73 -4.36 8.51 4.63
N ILE A 74 -3.18 8.94 5.08
CA ILE A 74 -2.75 10.34 4.95
C ILE A 74 -2.87 10.83 3.49
N ILE A 75 -2.41 10.04 2.53
CA ILE A 75 -2.45 10.42 1.11
C ILE A 75 -3.87 10.36 0.52
N LEU A 76 -4.71 9.44 1.00
CA LEU A 76 -6.09 9.32 0.52
C LEU A 76 -7.01 10.38 1.14
N ASP A 77 -6.74 10.81 2.38
CA ASP A 77 -7.50 11.84 3.10
C ASP A 77 -7.07 13.26 2.69
N GLU A 78 -5.88 13.43 2.11
CA GLU A 78 -5.38 14.72 1.57
C GLU A 78 -6.02 15.14 0.24
N LYS A 79 -6.91 14.32 -0.35
CA LYS A 79 -7.61 14.60 -1.62
C LYS A 79 -9.12 14.74 -1.44
#